data_AF-A0A4S8MQV2-F1
#
_entry.id   AF-A0A4S8MQV2-F1
#
_cell.length_a   1.000
_cell.length_b   1.000
_cell.length_c   1.000
_cell.angle_alpha   90.00
_cell.angle_beta   90.00
_cell.angle_gamma   90.00
#
_symmetry.space_group_name_H-M   'P 1'
#
loop_
_entity.id
_entity.type
_entity.pdbx_description
1 polymer ?
#
loop_
_entity_poly.entity_id
_entity_poly.type
_entity_poly.pdbx_seq_one_letter_code
_entity_poly.pdbx_strand_id
1 'polypeptide(L)'
;MLTRQFVSIHRIGSRALKTLSRGPGPELTHSSDAQGIPTRPVWSVNKLLSSYPTPQLSSSTLRHLHDLAALIPPEEGTREHGKLKKELEEMIRLVEAVKLVDTTGARKSKWGPRLKVEDDDPSSVDEVSGHPLLQHASRTVDGFYIVESDRRH
;
A
#
# COMPACT_ATOMS: atom_id res chain seq x y z
N MET A 1 -36.62 -38.78 -14.81
CA MET A 1 -35.50 -38.53 -13.91
C MET A 1 -34.72 -37.31 -14.42
N LEU A 2 -34.48 -36.36 -13.49
CA LEU A 2 -33.61 -35.16 -13.56
C LEU A 2 -34.01 -34.01 -14.48
N THR A 3 -34.76 -33.10 -13.86
CA THR A 3 -35.09 -31.71 -14.24
C THR A 3 -33.83 -30.85 -14.33
N ARG A 4 -33.60 -30.23 -15.50
CA ARG A 4 -32.75 -29.05 -15.66
C ARG A 4 -33.42 -27.87 -14.96
N GLN A 5 -32.83 -27.36 -13.87
CA GLN A 5 -33.21 -26.06 -13.33
C GLN A 5 -32.27 -24.97 -13.83
N PHE A 6 -32.89 -24.00 -14.50
CA PHE A 6 -32.36 -22.69 -14.83
C PHE A 6 -32.00 -21.93 -13.56
N VAL A 7 -30.81 -21.33 -13.47
CA VAL A 7 -30.53 -20.28 -12.49
C VAL A 7 -30.57 -18.94 -13.22
N SER A 8 -31.62 -18.19 -12.87
CA SER A 8 -32.00 -16.91 -13.44
C SER A 8 -31.07 -15.81 -12.93
N ILE A 9 -30.31 -15.21 -13.83
CA ILE A 9 -29.49 -14.02 -13.55
C ILE A 9 -30.42 -12.81 -13.58
N HIS A 10 -30.80 -12.30 -12.41
CA HIS A 10 -31.52 -11.03 -12.34
C HIS A 10 -30.54 -9.85 -12.34
N ARG A 11 -30.57 -9.17 -13.48
CA ARG A 11 -30.03 -7.86 -13.81
C ARG A 11 -30.76 -6.78 -13.00
N ILE A 12 -30.04 -5.81 -12.42
CA ILE A 12 -30.66 -4.59 -11.86
C ILE A 12 -29.98 -3.38 -12.48
N GLY A 13 -30.76 -2.61 -13.25
CA GLY A 13 -30.43 -1.28 -13.74
C GLY A 13 -31.28 -0.20 -13.05
N SER A 14 -30.64 0.97 -12.86
CA SER A 14 -31.17 2.33 -13.08
C SER A 14 -32.30 2.88 -12.17
N ARG A 15 -31.98 3.79 -11.21
CA ARG A 15 -32.14 5.28 -11.28
C ARG A 15 -32.33 5.98 -9.93
N ALA A 16 -31.77 7.19 -9.88
CA ALA A 16 -32.15 8.41 -9.14
C ALA A 16 -31.94 8.48 -7.62
N LEU A 17 -30.82 9.13 -7.30
CA LEU A 17 -30.39 9.62 -5.99
C LEU A 17 -31.18 10.89 -5.58
N LYS A 18 -31.60 10.98 -4.31
CA LYS A 18 -31.72 12.24 -3.54
C LYS A 18 -31.75 11.95 -2.02
N THR A 19 -30.56 12.00 -1.42
CA THR A 19 -30.12 12.54 -0.09
C THR A 19 -30.94 12.25 1.17
N LEU A 20 -30.44 11.97 2.38
CA LEU A 20 -29.15 11.63 3.06
C LEU A 20 -29.60 11.38 4.53
N SER A 21 -29.06 10.46 5.34
CA SER A 21 -27.71 10.53 5.90
C SER A 21 -27.29 9.19 6.55
N ARG A 22 -27.94 8.12 6.14
CA ARG A 22 -27.89 6.79 6.71
C ARG A 22 -28.05 5.84 5.53
N GLY A 23 -26.97 5.16 5.17
CA GLY A 23 -26.99 4.10 4.17
C GLY A 23 -26.53 2.82 4.86
N PRO A 24 -27.29 1.74 4.82
CA PRO A 24 -26.83 0.47 5.33
C PRO A 24 -25.78 -0.05 4.35
N GLY A 25 -24.50 0.00 4.74
CA GLY A 25 -23.67 -1.17 4.43
C GLY A 25 -24.40 -2.40 4.96
N PRO A 26 -24.21 -3.62 4.42
CA PRO A 26 -24.86 -4.78 5.00
C PRO A 26 -24.54 -4.78 6.50
N GLU A 27 -25.52 -4.38 7.31
CA GLU A 27 -25.42 -4.33 8.74
C GLU A 27 -25.56 -5.79 9.11
N LEU A 28 -24.44 -6.48 9.02
CA LEU A 28 -24.31 -7.86 9.39
C LEU A 28 -24.34 -7.88 10.92
N THR A 29 -25.50 -7.57 11.49
CA THR A 29 -25.84 -7.86 12.88
C THR A 29 -25.93 -9.37 12.99
N HIS A 30 -24.77 -10.00 13.07
CA HIS A 30 -24.68 -11.42 13.32
C HIS A 30 -25.13 -11.64 14.76
N SER A 31 -26.18 -12.44 14.92
CA SER A 31 -26.60 -12.89 16.24
C SER A 31 -25.49 -13.76 16.82
N SER A 32 -24.83 -13.26 17.85
CA SER A 32 -23.87 -14.02 18.65
C SER A 32 -24.56 -14.64 19.87
N ASP A 33 -24.07 -15.77 20.32
CA ASP A 33 -24.51 -16.38 21.59
C ASP A 33 -23.97 -15.61 22.81
N ALA A 34 -24.28 -16.10 24.02
CA ALA A 34 -23.82 -15.48 25.27
C ALA A 34 -22.29 -15.50 25.44
N GLN A 35 -21.56 -16.28 24.61
CA GLN A 35 -20.11 -16.37 24.58
C GLN A 35 -19.49 -15.60 23.39
N GLY A 36 -20.30 -14.85 22.62
CA GLY A 36 -19.84 -14.05 21.50
C GLY A 36 -19.58 -14.85 20.22
N ILE A 37 -19.94 -16.13 20.16
CA ILE A 37 -19.76 -16.98 18.98
C ILE A 37 -20.95 -16.75 18.02
N PRO A 38 -20.71 -16.56 16.72
CA PRO A 38 -21.79 -16.39 15.75
C PRO A 38 -22.69 -17.63 15.64
N THR A 39 -24.00 -17.44 15.76
CA THR A 39 -25.00 -18.51 15.62
C THR A 39 -25.23 -18.97 14.18
N ARG A 40 -24.65 -18.26 13.21
CA ARG A 40 -24.71 -18.55 11.77
C ARG A 40 -23.33 -18.40 11.16
N PRO A 41 -23.03 -19.11 10.05
CA PRO A 41 -21.76 -18.95 9.36
C PRO A 41 -21.58 -17.49 8.92
N VAL A 42 -20.47 -16.89 9.37
CA VAL A 42 -20.03 -15.56 8.98
C VAL A 42 -19.03 -15.68 7.84
N TRP A 43 -18.89 -14.61 7.06
CA TRP A 43 -17.86 -14.55 6.02
C TRP A 43 -16.46 -14.66 6.65
N SER A 44 -15.58 -15.37 5.96
CA SER A 44 -14.16 -15.40 6.30
C SER A 44 -13.46 -14.21 5.66
N VAL A 45 -12.63 -13.51 6.43
CA VAL A 45 -11.76 -12.44 5.92
C VAL A 45 -10.88 -12.96 4.78
N ASN A 46 -10.33 -14.16 4.91
CA ASN A 46 -9.51 -14.77 3.86
C ASN A 46 -10.31 -14.97 2.57
N LYS A 47 -11.57 -15.43 2.68
CA LYS A 47 -12.47 -15.59 1.51
C LYS A 47 -12.80 -14.25 0.85
N LEU A 48 -12.97 -13.19 1.65
CA LEU A 48 -13.21 -11.84 1.15
C LEU A 48 -11.98 -11.28 0.44
N LEU A 49 -10.79 -11.34 1.06
CA LEU A 49 -9.56 -10.84 0.45
C LEU A 49 -9.17 -11.64 -0.80
N SER A 50 -9.47 -12.95 -0.80
CA SER A 50 -9.24 -13.85 -1.93
C SER A 50 -10.23 -13.66 -3.10
N SER A 51 -11.26 -12.82 -2.99
CA SER A 51 -12.19 -12.56 -4.10
C SER A 51 -11.75 -11.39 -4.99
N TYR A 52 -10.87 -10.51 -4.51
CA TYR A 52 -10.41 -9.35 -5.30
C TYR A 52 -9.47 -9.77 -6.44
N PRO A 53 -9.52 -9.12 -7.60
CA PRO A 53 -8.58 -9.41 -8.68
C PRO A 53 -7.14 -9.08 -8.25
N THR A 54 -6.17 -9.87 -8.72
CA THR A 54 -4.75 -9.55 -8.52
C THR A 54 -4.30 -8.66 -9.69
N PRO A 55 -3.84 -7.43 -9.43
CA PRO A 55 -3.40 -6.54 -10.50
C PRO A 55 -2.14 -7.11 -11.17
N GLN A 56 -1.98 -6.83 -12.46
CA GLN A 56 -0.82 -7.27 -13.22
C GLN A 56 0.20 -6.14 -13.31
N LEU A 57 1.40 -6.37 -12.77
CA LEU A 57 2.52 -5.44 -12.88
C LEU A 57 3.30 -5.71 -14.17
N SER A 58 3.55 -4.67 -14.96
CA SER A 58 4.50 -4.76 -16.09
C SER A 58 5.94 -4.83 -15.57
N SER A 59 6.83 -5.52 -16.30
CA SER A 59 8.25 -5.56 -15.95
C SER A 59 8.88 -4.16 -15.99
N SER A 60 8.43 -3.30 -16.90
CA SER A 60 8.86 -1.90 -16.97
C SER A 60 8.57 -1.12 -15.69
N THR A 61 7.40 -1.33 -15.09
CA THR A 61 7.01 -0.66 -13.84
C THR A 61 7.80 -1.22 -12.66
N LEU A 62 8.02 -2.54 -12.64
CA LEU A 62 8.87 -3.15 -11.61
C LEU A 62 10.30 -2.59 -11.67
N ARG A 63 10.89 -2.50 -12.86
CA ARG A 63 12.20 -1.87 -13.06
C ARG A 63 12.21 -0.42 -12.59
N HIS A 64 11.20 0.36 -12.98
CA HIS A 64 11.09 1.76 -12.55
C HIS A 64 11.01 1.91 -11.03
N LEU A 65 10.31 1.02 -10.32
CA LEU A 65 10.27 1.01 -8.86
C LEU A 65 11.64 0.70 -8.25
N HIS A 66 12.40 -0.22 -8.83
CA HIS A 66 13.77 -0.50 -8.40
C HIS A 66 14.68 0.72 -8.59
N ASP A 67 14.56 1.41 -9.72
CA ASP A 67 15.32 2.64 -9.99
C ASP A 67 15.00 3.73 -8.96
N LEU A 68 13.72 3.95 -8.64
CA LEU A 68 13.29 4.93 -7.63
C LEU A 68 13.75 4.58 -6.22
N ALA A 69 13.83 3.28 -5.92
CA ALA A 69 14.31 2.78 -4.63
C ALA A 69 15.85 2.69 -4.57
N ALA A 70 16.57 3.07 -5.63
CA ALA A 70 18.01 2.87 -5.78
C ALA A 70 18.45 1.41 -5.54
N LEU A 71 17.62 0.46 -5.96
CA LEU A 71 17.87 -0.98 -5.86
C LEU A 71 18.30 -1.55 -7.20
N ILE A 72 19.16 -2.57 -7.16
CA ILE A 72 19.51 -3.35 -8.36
C ILE A 72 18.36 -4.33 -8.65
N PRO A 73 17.70 -4.26 -9.83
CA PRO A 73 16.62 -5.18 -10.17
C PRO A 73 17.16 -6.59 -10.50
N PRO A 74 16.44 -7.66 -10.13
CA PRO A 74 16.75 -9.00 -10.62
C PRO A 74 16.52 -9.09 -12.13
N GLU A 75 17.30 -9.92 -12.81
CA GLU A 75 17.22 -10.09 -14.26
C GLU A 75 15.83 -10.60 -14.69
N GLU A 76 15.28 -10.01 -15.77
CA GLU A 76 13.95 -10.34 -16.27
C GLU A 76 13.89 -11.82 -16.70
N GLY A 77 12.81 -12.50 -16.30
CA GLY A 77 12.63 -13.94 -16.60
C GLY A 77 13.29 -14.89 -15.60
N THR A 78 14.08 -14.38 -14.65
CA THR A 78 14.58 -15.21 -13.54
C THR A 78 13.46 -15.61 -12.57
N ARG A 79 13.68 -16.71 -11.83
CA ARG A 79 12.76 -17.15 -10.77
C ARG A 79 12.58 -16.09 -9.68
N GLU A 80 13.65 -15.35 -9.38
CA GLU A 80 13.65 -14.28 -8.38
C GLU A 80 12.79 -13.10 -8.83
N HIS A 81 12.94 -12.66 -10.09
CA HIS A 81 12.09 -11.64 -10.70
C HIS A 81 10.61 -12.05 -10.67
N GLY A 82 10.30 -13.30 -11.05
CA GLY A 82 8.93 -13.82 -11.00
C GLY A 82 8.34 -13.89 -9.58
N LYS A 83 9.13 -14.31 -8.60
CA LYS A 83 8.73 -14.35 -7.19
C LYS A 83 8.45 -12.93 -6.67
N LEU A 84 9.37 -12.00 -6.89
CA LEU A 84 9.24 -10.61 -6.43
C LEU A 84 8.04 -9.91 -7.06
N LYS A 85 7.84 -10.10 -8.38
CA LYS A 85 6.67 -9.59 -9.08
C LYS A 85 5.37 -10.09 -8.44
N LYS A 86 5.27 -11.40 -8.19
CA LYS A 86 4.08 -11.99 -7.56
C LYS A 86 3.83 -11.44 -6.16
N GLU A 87 4.86 -11.32 -5.33
CA GLU A 87 4.74 -10.78 -3.97
C GLU A 87 4.23 -9.33 -3.99
N LEU A 88 4.74 -8.50 -4.90
CA LEU A 88 4.25 -7.14 -5.10
C LEU A 88 2.80 -7.08 -5.56
N GLU A 89 2.40 -7.94 -6.51
CA GLU A 89 1.01 -8.02 -6.98
C GLU A 89 0.05 -8.43 -5.85
N GLU A 90 0.46 -9.35 -4.98
CA GLU A 90 -0.31 -9.75 -3.80
C GLU A 90 -0.45 -8.61 -2.78
N MET A 91 0.60 -7.81 -2.56
CA MET A 91 0.52 -6.62 -1.72
C MET A 91 -0.41 -5.55 -2.30
N ILE A 92 -0.33 -5.29 -3.60
CA ILE A 92 -1.18 -4.27 -4.25
C ILE A 92 -2.65 -4.69 -4.18
N ARG A 93 -2.97 -5.97 -4.37
CA ARG A 93 -4.33 -6.51 -4.22
C ARG A 93 -4.97 -6.13 -2.88
N LEU A 94 -4.21 -6.19 -1.79
CA LEU A 94 -4.70 -5.81 -0.47
C LEU A 94 -5.00 -4.30 -0.40
N VAL A 95 -4.14 -3.47 -0.98
CA VAL A 95 -4.32 -2.02 -1.03
C VAL A 95 -5.49 -1.62 -1.93
N GLU A 96 -5.74 -2.35 -3.01
CA GLU A 96 -6.89 -2.11 -3.87
C GLU A 96 -8.22 -2.30 -3.16
N ALA A 97 -8.31 -3.27 -2.23
CA ALA A 97 -9.50 -3.46 -1.41
C ALA A 97 -9.83 -2.23 -0.55
N VAL A 98 -8.80 -1.50 -0.08
CA VAL A 98 -8.99 -0.26 0.70
C VAL A 98 -9.58 0.86 -0.16
N LYS A 99 -9.30 0.88 -1.46
CA LYS A 99 -9.85 1.90 -2.38
C LYS A 99 -11.36 1.79 -2.55
N LEU A 100 -11.97 0.66 -2.22
CA LEU A 100 -13.41 0.44 -2.32
C LEU A 100 -14.17 0.99 -1.10
N VAL A 101 -13.47 1.37 -0.04
CA VAL A 101 -14.09 1.96 1.16
C VAL A 101 -14.49 3.39 0.87
N ASP A 102 -15.72 3.75 1.23
CA ASP A 102 -16.18 5.14 1.15
C ASP A 102 -15.43 5.99 2.17
N THR A 103 -14.59 6.89 1.65
CA THR A 103 -13.83 7.86 2.47
C THR A 103 -14.42 9.26 2.39
N THR A 104 -15.66 9.43 1.93
CA THR A 104 -16.31 10.75 1.92
C THR A 104 -16.38 11.33 3.34
N GLY A 105 -15.84 12.54 3.52
CA GLY A 105 -15.74 13.19 4.84
C GLY A 105 -14.50 12.79 5.67
N ALA A 106 -13.65 11.87 5.21
CA ALA A 106 -12.41 11.54 5.90
C ALA A 106 -11.40 12.70 5.78
N ARG A 107 -11.01 13.28 6.93
CA ARG A 107 -9.97 14.30 6.99
C ARG A 107 -8.61 13.61 6.94
N LYS A 108 -7.79 13.93 5.94
CA LYS A 108 -6.40 13.45 5.88
C LYS A 108 -5.67 13.93 7.14
N SER A 109 -5.31 12.98 7.99
CA SER A 109 -4.46 13.27 9.13
C SER A 109 -3.10 13.72 8.61
N LYS A 110 -2.72 14.96 8.92
CA LYS A 110 -1.32 15.37 8.82
C LYS A 110 -0.61 14.74 10.01
N TRP A 111 -0.16 13.50 9.86
CA TRP A 111 0.74 12.91 10.83
C TRP A 111 2.13 13.53 10.64
N GLY A 112 2.65 14.07 11.74
CA GLY A 112 3.86 14.84 11.82
C GLY A 112 3.67 15.89 12.90
N PRO A 113 4.69 16.23 13.70
CA PRO A 113 4.64 17.45 14.49
C PRO A 113 4.21 18.57 13.54
N ARG A 114 3.33 19.47 13.97
CA ARG A 114 3.25 20.78 13.29
C ARG A 114 4.69 21.25 13.26
N LEU A 115 5.31 21.30 12.07
CA LEU A 115 6.62 21.89 11.87
C LEU A 115 6.54 23.25 12.55
N LYS A 116 7.08 23.32 13.76
CA LYS A 116 7.47 24.59 14.32
C LYS A 116 8.56 25.00 13.36
N VAL A 117 8.30 26.09 12.64
CA VAL A 117 9.41 26.80 12.01
C VAL A 117 10.26 27.19 13.21
N GLU A 118 11.32 26.43 13.46
CA GLU A 118 12.35 26.83 14.40
C GLU A 118 12.91 28.10 13.76
N ASP A 119 12.71 29.23 14.44
CA ASP A 119 13.42 30.44 14.08
C ASP A 119 14.91 30.08 14.21
N ASP A 120 15.64 30.04 13.09
CA ASP A 120 17.08 29.82 13.06
C ASP A 120 17.73 30.88 13.96
N ASP A 121 17.97 30.52 15.23
CA ASP A 121 18.90 31.23 16.09
C ASP A 121 20.29 30.64 15.80
N PRO A 122 21.16 31.34 15.05
CA PRO A 122 22.45 30.81 14.65
C PRO A 122 23.43 30.65 15.83
N SER A 123 23.00 30.88 17.07
CA SER A 123 23.87 30.95 18.24
C SER A 123 23.79 29.75 19.20
N SER A 124 22.97 28.72 18.93
CA SER A 124 22.66 27.72 19.96
C SER A 124 22.70 26.24 19.55
N VAL A 125 23.83 25.74 19.06
CA VAL A 125 24.36 24.40 19.44
C VAL A 125 25.80 24.23 18.94
N ASP A 126 26.67 23.64 19.77
CA ASP A 126 27.98 23.10 19.40
C ASP A 126 27.78 21.88 18.46
N GLU A 127 27.19 22.11 17.28
CA GLU A 127 26.99 21.06 16.29
C GLU A 127 28.33 20.70 15.63
N VAL A 128 28.65 19.41 15.69
CA VAL A 128 29.84 18.85 15.07
C VAL A 128 29.78 19.12 13.56
N SER A 129 30.66 19.99 13.08
CA SER A 129 30.69 20.45 11.70
C SER A 129 32.05 20.14 11.04
N GLY A 130 32.04 19.97 9.72
CA GLY A 130 33.26 19.78 8.93
C GLY A 130 33.88 18.38 9.06
N HIS A 131 35.21 18.32 9.09
CA HIS A 131 36.00 17.08 9.02
C HIS A 131 35.65 16.00 10.07
N PRO A 132 35.25 16.32 11.31
CA PRO A 132 34.79 15.30 12.26
C PRO A 132 33.60 14.46 11.75
N LEU A 133 32.76 14.98 10.84
CA LEU A 133 31.67 14.22 10.21
C LEU A 133 32.16 13.07 9.33
N LEU A 134 33.42 13.13 8.89
CA LEU A 134 34.05 12.12 8.06
C LEU A 134 34.43 10.86 8.84
N GLN A 135 34.43 10.90 10.18
CA GLN A 135 34.82 9.74 11.01
C GLN A 135 33.91 8.52 10.82
N HIS A 136 32.69 8.74 10.33
CA HIS A 136 31.71 7.69 10.06
C HIS A 136 31.62 7.31 8.57
N ALA A 137 32.40 7.97 7.71
CA ALA A 137 32.41 7.67 6.29
C ALA A 137 33.20 6.38 6.03
N SER A 138 32.67 5.51 5.16
CA SER A 138 33.38 4.30 4.75
C SER A 138 34.59 4.59 3.86
N ARG A 139 34.56 5.71 3.10
CA ARG A 139 35.64 6.15 2.21
C ARG A 139 35.70 7.67 2.14
N THR A 140 36.92 8.22 2.21
CA THR A 140 37.22 9.64 2.05
C THR A 140 38.54 9.84 1.30
N VAL A 141 38.65 10.91 0.51
CA VAL A 141 39.88 11.36 -0.16
C VAL A 141 39.96 12.87 -0.03
N ASP A 142 41.15 13.37 0.35
CA ASP A 142 41.46 14.80 0.49
C ASP A 142 40.46 15.60 1.34
N GLY A 143 39.85 14.96 2.36
CA GLY A 143 38.88 15.61 3.24
C GLY A 143 37.45 15.66 2.69
N PHE A 144 37.13 14.86 1.67
CA PHE A 144 35.79 14.79 1.07
C PHE A 144 35.23 13.37 1.03
N TYR A 145 33.89 13.25 1.04
CA TYR A 145 33.20 12.01 0.71
C TYR A 145 33.45 11.66 -0.75
N ILE A 146 33.73 10.38 -1.02
CA ILE A 146 33.87 9.89 -2.38
C ILE A 146 32.61 9.15 -2.76
N VAL A 147 32.00 9.56 -3.87
CA VAL A 147 30.89 8.83 -4.50
C VAL A 147 31.37 8.38 -5.88
N GLU A 148 31.35 7.07 -6.11
CA GLU A 148 31.60 6.50 -7.43
C GLU A 148 30.49 7.00 -8.37
N SER A 149 30.84 7.93 -9.25
CA SER A 149 29.91 8.43 -10.26
C SER A 149 30.02 7.52 -11.48
N ASP A 150 28.99 6.69 -11.72
CA ASP A 150 28.94 5.84 -12.90
C ASP A 150 28.73 6.72 -14.15
N ARG A 151 29.84 7.17 -14.75
CA ARG A 151 29.84 7.89 -16.03
C ARG A 151 29.59 6.90 -17.16
N ARG A 152 28.34 6.45 -17.32
CA ARG A 152 27.93 5.72 -18.52
C ARG A 152 27.61 6.73 -19.62
N HIS A 153 28.50 6.80 -20.60
CA HIS A 153 28.31 7.47 -21.89
C HIS A 153 27.59 6.55 -22.88
#